data_AF-A0A527ZAX5-F1
#
_entry.id   AF-A0A527ZAX5-F1
#
_cell.length_a   1.000
_cell.length_b   1.000
_cell.length_c   1.000
_cell.angle_alpha   90.00
_cell.angle_beta   90.00
_cell.angle_gamma   90.00
#
_symmetry.space_group_name_H-M   'P 1'
#
loop_
_entity.id
_entity.type
_entity.pdbx_description
1 polymer ?
#
loop_
_entity_poly.entity_id
_entity_poly.type
_entity_poly.pdbx_seq_one_letter_code
_entity_poly.pdbx_strand_id
1 'polypeptide(L)' 'YETMRKLGASARQMLLQAAAARLGLSITELSTEPGRVVHAASGRTIPYGEIADAAADLSVPTDVVLRSRDDFR' A
#
# COMPACT_ATOMS: atom_id res chain seq x y z
N TYR A 1 15.32 -12.12 -8.77
CA TYR A 1 13.88 -11.74 -8.72
C TYR A 1 13.43 -11.21 -7.36
N GLU A 2 14.08 -11.56 -6.25
CA GLU A 2 13.67 -11.11 -4.92
C GLU A 2 13.71 -9.58 -4.73
N THR A 3 14.73 -8.91 -5.29
CA THR A 3 14.87 -7.45 -5.25
C THR A 3 13.65 -6.72 -5.82
N MET A 4 13.14 -7.17 -6.97
CA MET A 4 11.97 -6.55 -7.62
C MET A 4 10.68 -6.82 -6.82
N ARG A 5 10.56 -7.99 -6.17
CA ARG A 5 9.45 -8.27 -5.26
C ARG A 5 9.49 -7.40 -4.02
N LYS A 6 10.67 -7.20 -3.41
CA LYS A 6 10.87 -6.30 -2.28
C LYS A 6 10.54 -4.86 -2.66
N LEU A 7 10.99 -4.40 -3.83
CA LEU A 7 10.67 -3.07 -4.35
C LEU A 7 9.16 -2.88 -4.51
N GLY A 8 8.46 -3.81 -5.16
CA GLY A 8 7.01 -3.73 -5.34
C GLY A 8 6.24 -3.79 -4.02
N ALA A 9 6.68 -4.61 -3.07
CA ALA A 9 6.08 -4.66 -1.74
C ALA A 9 6.32 -3.35 -0.96
N SER A 10 7.51 -2.74 -1.10
CA SER A 10 7.84 -1.46 -0.46
C SER A 10 6.95 -0.35 -0.99
N ALA A 11 6.81 -0.26 -2.31
CA ALA A 11 5.93 0.70 -2.96
C ALA A 11 4.46 0.54 -2.51
N ARG A 12 3.96 -0.70 -2.42
CA ARG A 12 2.62 -0.96 -1.87
C ARG A 12 2.49 -0.50 -0.41
N GLN A 13 3.50 -0.76 0.41
CA GLN A 13 3.49 -0.35 1.81
C GLN A 13 3.44 1.18 1.94
N MET A 14 4.19 1.91 1.12
CA MET A 14 4.17 3.37 1.06
C MET A 14 2.78 3.90 0.63
N LEU A 15 2.14 3.28 -0.35
CA LEU A 15 0.76 3.63 -0.75
C LEU A 15 -0.25 3.39 0.40
N LEU A 16 -0.13 2.28 1.11
CA LEU A 16 -0.99 1.99 2.26
C LEU A 16 -0.76 2.97 3.41
N GLN A 17 0.50 3.37 3.67
CA GLN A 17 0.85 4.40 4.66
C GLN A 17 0.25 5.76 4.31
N ALA A 18 0.38 6.20 3.06
CA ALA A 18 -0.20 7.46 2.59
C ALA A 18 -1.74 7.46 2.69
N ALA A 19 -2.38 6.35 2.32
CA ALA A 19 -3.83 6.19 2.47
C ALA A 19 -4.27 6.16 3.94
N ALA A 20 -3.55 5.47 4.81
CA ALA A 20 -3.79 5.43 6.25
C ALA A 20 -3.73 6.83 6.86
N ALA A 21 -2.69 7.60 6.52
CA ALA A 21 -2.55 8.99 6.96
C ALA A 21 -3.70 9.88 6.45
N ARG A 22 -4.09 9.75 5.16
CA ARG A 22 -5.21 10.50 4.57
C ARG A 22 -6.55 10.18 5.22
N LEU A 23 -6.75 8.93 5.66
CA LEU A 23 -8.00 8.45 6.24
C LEU A 23 -8.04 8.55 7.77
N GLY A 24 -6.89 8.74 8.43
CA GLY A 24 -6.77 8.65 9.89
C GLY A 24 -7.03 7.23 10.42
N LEU A 25 -6.69 6.20 9.64
CA LEU A 25 -6.94 4.78 9.95
C LEU A 25 -5.64 4.01 10.13
N SER A 26 -5.72 2.81 10.69
CA SER A 26 -4.59 1.89 10.71
C SER A 26 -4.34 1.28 9.31
N ILE A 27 -3.08 1.07 8.96
CA ILE A 27 -2.69 0.36 7.72
C ILE A 27 -3.32 -1.04 7.66
N THR A 28 -3.50 -1.69 8.82
CA THR A 28 -4.09 -3.04 8.91
C THR A 28 -5.56 -3.09 8.50
N GLU A 29 -6.24 -1.94 8.46
CA GLU A 29 -7.63 -1.84 8.00
C GLU A 29 -7.71 -1.67 6.47
N LEU A 30 -6.58 -1.38 5.83
CA LEU A 30 -6.50 -1.09 4.41
C LEU A 30 -5.94 -2.28 3.63
N SER A 31 -6.54 -2.53 2.47
CA SER A 31 -6.05 -3.49 1.49
C SER A 31 -5.77 -2.75 0.17
N THR A 32 -5.13 -3.44 -0.78
CA THR A 32 -4.99 -2.87 -2.13
C THR A 32 -5.53 -3.79 -3.20
N GLU A 33 -6.11 -3.16 -4.20
CA GLU A 33 -6.64 -3.73 -5.42
C GLU A 33 -5.91 -3.09 -6.62
N PRO A 34 -6.12 -3.59 -7.85
CA PRO A 34 -5.56 -2.95 -9.04
C PRO A 34 -5.91 -1.45 -9.10
N GLY A 35 -4.87 -0.62 -9.03
CA GLY A 35 -4.97 0.84 -9.13
C GLY A 35 -5.50 1.60 -7.90
N ARG A 36 -5.83 0.94 -6.78
CA ARG A 36 -6.45 1.61 -5.62
C ARG A 36 -6.16 0.95 -4.26
N VAL A 37 -6.24 1.74 -3.19
CA VAL A 37 -6.35 1.29 -1.80
C VAL A 37 -7.82 1.19 -1.41
N VAL A 38 -8.19 0.18 -0.64
CA VAL A 38 -9.57 -0.11 -0.23
C VAL A 38 -9.65 -0.21 1.29
N HIS A 39 -10.63 0.45 1.88
CA HIS A 39 -11.03 0.28 3.27
C HIS A 39 -12.34 -0.52 3.34
N ALA A 40 -12.23 -1.84 3.49
CA ALA A 40 -13.36 -2.76 3.35
C ALA A 40 -14.50 -2.47 4.34
N ALA A 41 -14.19 -2.08 5.59
CA ALA A 41 -15.20 -1.83 6.61
C ALA A 41 -16.13 -0.65 6.28
N SER A 42 -15.64 0.34 5.52
CA SER A 42 -16.43 1.51 5.11
C SER A 42 -16.85 1.50 3.63
N GLY A 43 -16.33 0.59 2.81
CA GLY A 43 -16.47 0.61 1.35
C GLY A 43 -15.73 1.75 0.64
N ARG A 44 -14.95 2.57 1.36
CA ARG A 44 -14.17 3.67 0.76
C ARG A 44 -13.00 3.11 -0.06
N THR A 45 -12.71 3.76 -1.19
CA THR A 45 -11.54 3.47 -2.01
C THR A 45 -10.80 4.76 -2.35
N ILE A 46 -9.48 4.66 -2.52
CA ILE A 46 -8.62 5.76 -2.92
C ILE A 46 -7.77 5.29 -4.11
N PRO A 47 -7.87 5.91 -5.29
CA PRO A 47 -7.02 5.58 -6.42
C PRO A 47 -5.56 5.97 -6.12
N TYR A 48 -4.60 5.19 -6.61
CA TYR A 48 -3.18 5.45 -6.33
C TYR A 48 -2.73 6.84 -6.77
N GLY A 49 -3.28 7.38 -7.86
CA GLY A 49 -2.95 8.73 -8.33
C GLY A 49 -3.22 9.84 -7.31
N GLU A 50 -4.20 9.66 -6.41
CA GLU A 50 -4.50 10.65 -5.36
C GLU A 50 -3.52 10.64 -4.18
N ILE A 51 -2.73 9.57 -4.04
CA ILE A 51 -1.83 9.35 -2.91
C ILE A 51 -0.39 9.07 -3.34
N ALA A 52 -0.10 9.10 -4.65
CA ALA A 52 1.20 8.77 -5.20
C ALA A 52 2.28 9.74 -4.73
N ASP A 53 1.99 11.04 -4.76
CA ASP A 53 2.92 12.08 -4.32
C ASP A 53 3.22 11.95 -2.82
N ALA A 54 2.17 11.82 -2.00
CA ALA A 54 2.31 11.62 -0.56
C ALA A 54 3.05 10.32 -0.22
N ALA A 55 2.88 9.27 -1.01
CA ALA A 55 3.64 8.02 -0.84
C ALA A 55 5.10 8.21 -1.24
N ALA A 56 5.40 8.96 -2.29
CA ALA A 56 6.77 9.21 -2.76
C ALA A 56 7.62 10.01 -1.75
N ASP A 57 6.97 10.84 -0.93
CA ASP A 57 7.62 11.59 0.16
C ASP A 57 7.99 10.73 1.38
N LEU A 58 7.49 9.49 1.46
CA LEU A 58 7.81 8.58 2.55
C LEU A 58 9.19 7.95 2.34
N SER A 59 9.91 7.78 3.45
CA SER A 59 11.14 6.97 3.45
C SER A 59 10.83 5.53 3.05
N VAL A 60 11.61 4.97 2.12
CA VAL A 60 11.47 3.57 1.70
C VAL A 60 11.62 2.66 2.93
N PRO A 61 10.63 1.82 3.25
CA PRO A 61 10.71 0.95 4.41
C PRO A 61 11.81 -0.11 4.23
N THR A 62 12.60 -0.34 5.28
CA THR A 62 13.71 -1.32 5.28
C THR A 62 13.25 -2.75 5.56
N ASP A 63 12.17 -2.92 6.34
CA ASP A 63 11.53 -4.20 6.62
C ASP A 63 10.17 -4.25 5.96
N VAL A 64 10.13 -4.88 4.79
CA VAL A 64 8.89 -5.10 4.05
C VAL A 64 8.60 -6.57 4.04
N VAL A 65 7.48 -6.94 4.67
CA VAL A 65 6.97 -8.30 4.64
C VAL A 65 6.46 -8.58 3.23
N LEU A 66 7.14 -9.48 2.53
CA LEU A 66 6.68 -9.96 1.24
C LEU A 66 5.40 -10.75 1.44
N ARG A 67 4.34 -10.40 0.69
CA ARG A 67 3.18 -11.29 0.58
C ARG A 67 3.60 -12.65 0.04
N SER A 68 2.97 -13.70 0.56
CA SER A 68 3.18 -15.07 0.12
C SER A 68 2.84 -15.22 -1.35
N ARG A 69 3.50 -16.17 -2.04
CA ARG A 69 3.32 -16.41 -3.48
C ARG A 69 1.88 -16.74 -3.85
N ASP A 70 1.12 -17.27 -2.91
CA ASP A 70 -0.29 -17.64 -3.06
C ASP A 70 -1.27 -16.45 -2.96
N ASP A 71 -0.82 -15.29 -2.46
CA ASP A 71 -1.63 -14.07 -2.31
C ASP A 71 -1.53 -13.10 -3.51
N PHE A 72 -0.86 -13.52 -4.59
CA PHE A 72 -0.75 -12.72 -5.80
C PHE A 72 -2.05 -12.84 -6.61
N ARG A 73 -2.76 -11.72 -6.77
CA ARG A 73 -3.89 -11.55 -7.69
C ARG A 73 -3.55 -10.45 -8.69
#